data_AF-A0A7Y6XEV3-F1
#
_entry.id   AF-A0A7Y6XEV3-F1
#
_cell.length_a   1.000
_cell.length_b   1.000
_cell.length_c   1.000
_cell.angle_alpha   90.00
_cell.angle_beta   90.00
_cell.angle_gamma   90.00
#
_symmetry.space_group_name_H-M   'P 1'
#
loop_
_entity.id
_entity.type
_entity.pdbx_description
1 polymer ?
#
loop_
_entity_poly.entity_id
_entity_poly.type
_entity_poly.pdbx_seq_one_letter_code
_entity_poly.pdbx_strand_id
1 'polypeptide(L)'
;MTLTGVAALALALGLGAPGCGDGASPCTDCPPLEGRYRMNFGDGGVPADCILLGVELPRGRPLDITRSGDRLIGNLEGVGLLGNVSAEGSFTLAGSLGGAMDGGRMDTLSLAGRYTSFEGDGGTARLDGTYTGNFSRPSGTAPQRCSLITPFSATRE
;
A
#
# COMPACT_ATOMS: atom_id res chain seq x y z
N MET A 1 -6.82 -67.82 32.66
CA MET A 1 -7.40 -68.87 31.78
C MET A 1 -8.79 -68.38 31.42
N THR A 2 -9.21 -68.01 30.21
CA THR A 2 -8.78 -68.12 28.79
C THR A 2 -9.46 -66.94 28.05
N LEU A 3 -8.75 -66.09 27.29
CA LEU A 3 -8.78 -65.97 25.81
C LEU A 3 -10.19 -66.10 25.18
N THR A 4 -10.73 -65.23 24.31
CA THR A 4 -10.14 -64.58 23.11
C THR A 4 -11.20 -63.63 22.52
N GLY A 5 -10.79 -62.49 21.96
CA GLY A 5 -11.54 -61.74 20.96
C GLY A 5 -10.55 -61.00 20.05
N VAL A 6 -10.39 -61.46 18.81
CA VAL A 6 -9.37 -60.99 17.86
C VAL A 6 -10.06 -60.46 16.59
N ALA A 7 -9.37 -59.48 15.98
CA ALA A 7 -9.45 -58.95 14.62
C ALA A 7 -10.41 -57.75 14.43
N ALA A 8 -9.97 -56.49 14.24
CA ALA A 8 -8.94 -55.85 13.37
C ALA A 8 -9.50 -55.34 12.03
N LEU A 9 -8.83 -54.29 11.51
CA LEU A 9 -9.00 -53.51 10.26
C LEU A 9 -9.91 -52.26 10.35
N ALA A 10 -9.55 -51.07 9.85
CA ALA A 10 -8.36 -50.57 9.17
C ALA A 10 -8.40 -49.02 9.04
N LEU A 11 -7.22 -48.39 9.16
CA LEU A 11 -6.65 -47.26 8.40
C LEU A 11 -7.53 -46.12 7.84
N ALA A 12 -7.28 -44.90 8.33
CA ALA A 12 -7.11 -43.68 7.53
C ALA A 12 -6.37 -42.63 8.38
N LEU A 13 -5.05 -42.47 8.24
CA LEU A 13 -4.41 -41.44 7.40
C LEU A 13 -5.14 -40.08 7.42
N GLY A 14 -4.81 -39.26 8.42
CA GLY A 14 -4.97 -37.81 8.39
C GLY A 14 -3.63 -37.17 8.70
N LEU A 15 -2.76 -37.09 7.69
CA LEU A 15 -1.50 -36.36 7.73
C LEU A 15 -1.76 -34.86 7.94
N GLY A 16 -0.90 -34.24 8.74
CA GLY A 16 -0.45 -32.86 8.55
C GLY A 16 -1.49 -31.79 8.87
N ALA A 17 -1.48 -31.30 10.12
CA ALA A 17 -1.76 -29.89 10.33
C ALA A 17 -0.52 -29.11 9.86
N PRO A 18 -0.56 -28.34 8.74
CA PRO A 18 0.31 -27.21 8.66
C PRO A 18 -0.16 -26.24 9.75
N GLY A 19 0.74 -25.87 10.65
CA GLY A 19 0.50 -24.70 11.49
C GLY A 19 0.23 -23.51 10.58
N CYS A 20 -0.92 -22.87 10.77
CA CYS A 20 -1.22 -21.54 10.23
C CYS A 20 -1.67 -20.75 11.46
N GLY A 21 -0.79 -20.02 12.15
CA GLY A 21 0.00 -18.95 11.56
C GLY A 21 -0.94 -17.77 11.38
N ASP A 22 -1.11 -16.99 12.44
CA ASP A 22 -1.72 -15.66 12.38
C ASP A 22 -1.10 -14.87 11.22
N GLY A 23 -1.88 -14.65 10.17
CA GLY A 23 -1.43 -13.92 8.99
C GLY A 23 -2.49 -14.03 7.90
N ALA A 24 -3.06 -12.90 7.51
CA ALA A 24 -4.04 -12.79 6.44
C ALA A 24 -3.70 -13.76 5.30
N SER A 25 -4.66 -14.60 4.90
CA SER A 25 -4.46 -15.48 3.74
C SER A 25 -3.99 -14.61 2.57
N PRO A 26 -2.80 -14.88 2.00
CA PRO A 26 -2.31 -14.08 0.88
C PRO A 26 -3.35 -14.14 -0.22
N CYS A 27 -3.68 -13.00 -0.84
CA CYS A 27 -4.62 -13.03 -1.95
C CYS A 27 -4.05 -13.93 -3.05
N THR A 28 -4.77 -15.01 -3.38
CA THR A 28 -4.37 -15.95 -4.42
C THR A 28 -4.75 -15.46 -5.81
N ASP A 29 -5.79 -14.61 -5.88
CA ASP A 29 -6.26 -13.96 -7.10
C ASP A 29 -6.41 -12.45 -6.83
N CYS A 30 -5.27 -11.78 -6.67
CA CYS A 30 -5.25 -10.33 -6.46
C CYS A 30 -5.49 -9.62 -7.80
N PRO A 31 -6.22 -8.49 -7.79
CA PRO A 31 -6.34 -7.68 -8.99
C PRO A 31 -4.95 -7.25 -9.50
N PRO A 32 -4.79 -7.09 -10.83
CA PRO A 32 -3.50 -6.79 -11.44
C PRO A 32 -3.15 -5.31 -11.23
N LEU A 33 -2.86 -4.92 -9.99
CA LEU A 33 -2.64 -3.54 -9.55
C LEU A 33 -1.29 -2.98 -10.00
N GLU A 34 -0.33 -3.84 -10.35
CA GLU A 34 0.96 -3.44 -10.89
C GLU A 34 0.85 -2.56 -12.15
N GLY A 35 1.78 -1.62 -12.30
CA GLY A 35 1.81 -0.68 -13.41
C GLY A 35 2.23 0.72 -12.98
N ARG A 36 2.21 1.65 -13.95
CA ARG A 36 2.55 3.05 -13.76
C ARG A 36 1.29 3.88 -13.81
N TYR A 37 1.05 4.71 -12.80
CA TYR A 37 -0.16 5.49 -12.66
C TYR A 37 0.12 6.98 -12.59
N ARG A 38 -0.57 7.77 -13.42
CA ARG A 38 -0.50 9.22 -13.38
C ARG A 38 -1.32 9.76 -12.22
N MET A 39 -0.68 10.31 -11.20
CA MET A 39 -1.36 10.88 -10.03
C MET A 39 -2.13 12.15 -10.39
N ASN A 40 -3.33 12.28 -9.85
CA ASN A 40 -4.18 13.45 -9.92
C ASN A 40 -4.81 13.72 -8.56
N PHE A 41 -5.00 14.99 -8.26
CA PHE A 41 -5.61 15.46 -7.01
C PHE A 41 -6.73 16.42 -7.39
N GLY A 42 -7.80 16.46 -6.60
CA GLY A 42 -8.86 17.44 -6.81
C GLY A 42 -8.36 18.88 -6.63
N ASP A 43 -9.29 19.83 -6.71
CA ASP A 43 -9.00 21.27 -6.56
C ASP A 43 -8.54 21.66 -5.13
N GLY A 44 -8.46 20.70 -4.21
CA GLY A 44 -7.90 20.88 -2.88
C GLY A 44 -6.44 21.33 -2.92
N GLY A 45 -6.16 22.45 -2.25
CA GLY A 45 -4.83 23.01 -2.10
C GLY A 45 -3.99 22.32 -1.02
N VAL A 46 -2.73 22.76 -0.92
CA VAL A 46 -1.84 22.39 0.19
C VAL A 46 -2.06 23.40 1.33
N PRO A 47 -2.22 22.98 2.60
CA PRO A 47 -2.31 23.88 3.74
C PRO A 47 -1.11 24.84 3.83
N ALA A 48 -1.34 26.05 4.33
CA ALA A 48 -0.30 27.09 4.41
C ALA A 48 0.97 26.62 5.14
N ASP A 49 0.81 25.88 6.25
CA ASP A 49 1.94 25.32 7.01
C ASP A 49 2.78 24.33 6.20
N CYS A 50 2.13 23.58 5.30
CA CYS A 50 2.81 22.69 4.37
C CYS A 50 3.49 23.45 3.24
N ILE A 51 2.89 24.53 2.74
CA ILE A 51 3.54 25.42 1.76
C ILE A 51 4.81 26.04 2.35
N LEU A 52 4.79 26.48 3.62
CA LEU A 52 5.97 27.01 4.32
C LEU A 52 7.10 25.98 4.46
N LEU A 53 6.75 24.69 4.47
CA LEU A 53 7.72 23.59 4.45
C LEU A 53 8.18 23.20 3.04
N GLY A 54 7.69 23.87 1.99
CA GLY A 54 7.97 23.57 0.58
C GLY A 54 7.30 22.28 0.10
N VAL A 55 6.17 21.91 0.69
CA VAL A 55 5.40 20.71 0.30
C VAL A 55 4.54 21.05 -0.90
N GLU A 56 4.59 20.19 -1.91
CA GLU A 56 3.71 20.24 -3.07
C GLU A 56 3.01 18.89 -3.24
N LEU A 57 1.81 18.91 -3.80
CA LEU A 57 1.14 17.68 -4.20
C LEU A 57 1.81 17.12 -5.45
N PRO A 58 2.06 15.81 -5.53
CA PRO A 58 2.73 15.17 -6.68
C PRO A 58 1.77 15.03 -7.87
N ARG A 59 1.18 16.15 -8.32
CA ARG A 59 0.23 16.24 -9.43
C ARG A 59 0.93 15.87 -10.73
N GLY A 60 0.32 14.95 -11.47
CA GLY A 60 0.90 14.41 -12.69
C GLY A 60 2.25 13.74 -12.43
N ARG A 61 2.55 13.24 -11.24
CA ARG A 61 3.75 12.44 -11.04
C ARG A 61 3.39 10.96 -11.18
N PRO A 62 4.27 10.14 -11.77
CA PRO A 62 4.03 8.71 -11.87
C PRO A 62 4.15 8.08 -10.47
N LEU A 63 3.17 7.25 -10.14
CA LEU A 63 3.25 6.24 -9.10
C LEU A 63 3.54 4.91 -9.78
N ASP A 64 4.77 4.43 -9.67
CA ASP A 64 5.18 3.13 -10.20
C ASP A 64 4.90 2.06 -9.13
N ILE A 65 4.13 1.02 -9.47
CA ILE A 65 3.77 -0.07 -8.55
C ILE A 65 4.22 -1.40 -9.14
N THR A 66 4.92 -2.18 -8.33
CA THR A 66 5.24 -3.59 -8.57
C THR A 66 4.61 -4.45 -7.48
N ARG A 67 4.31 -5.71 -7.81
CA ARG A 67 3.61 -6.62 -6.91
C ARG A 67 4.33 -7.96 -6.82
N SER A 68 4.32 -8.54 -5.63
CA SER A 68 4.76 -9.91 -5.36
C SER A 68 3.77 -10.56 -4.39
N GLY A 69 2.85 -11.38 -4.93
CA GLY A 69 1.70 -11.89 -4.18
C GLY A 69 0.72 -10.76 -3.83
N ASP A 70 0.42 -10.61 -2.55
CA ASP A 70 -0.38 -9.53 -1.95
C ASP A 70 0.45 -8.28 -1.65
N ARG A 71 1.78 -8.40 -1.61
CA ARG A 71 2.69 -7.29 -1.29
C ARG A 71 2.87 -6.36 -2.48
N LEU A 72 2.78 -5.06 -2.20
CA LEU A 72 3.03 -3.96 -3.12
C LEU A 72 4.34 -3.24 -2.77
N ILE A 73 5.07 -2.87 -3.81
CA ILE A 73 6.23 -1.98 -3.74
C ILE A 73 5.94 -0.83 -4.70
N GLY A 74 5.79 0.36 -4.16
CA GLY A 74 5.54 1.60 -4.89
C GLY A 74 6.74 2.54 -4.91
N ASN A 75 6.80 3.42 -5.90
CA ASN A 75 7.67 4.59 -5.89
C ASN A 75 6.89 5.83 -6.30
N LEU A 76 7.00 6.91 -5.52
CA LEU A 76 6.39 8.20 -5.82
C LEU A 76 7.39 9.31 -5.51
N GLU A 77 7.82 10.06 -6.52
CA GLU A 77 8.82 11.13 -6.39
C GLU A 77 10.10 10.67 -5.65
N GLY A 78 10.54 9.43 -5.89
CA GLY A 78 11.72 8.86 -5.21
C GLY A 78 11.44 8.30 -3.80
N VAL A 79 10.24 8.51 -3.25
CA VAL A 79 9.82 7.87 -1.99
C VAL A 79 9.47 6.41 -2.27
N GLY A 80 10.25 5.48 -1.70
CA GLY A 80 9.92 4.07 -1.69
C GLY A 80 8.73 3.80 -0.78
N LEU A 81 7.68 3.19 -1.32
CA LEU A 81 6.44 2.86 -0.63
C LEU A 81 6.29 1.35 -0.55
N LEU A 82 5.76 0.85 0.56
CA LEU A 82 5.45 -0.56 0.78
C LEU A 82 4.02 -0.69 1.29
N GLY A 83 3.36 -1.76 0.92
CA GLY A 83 2.06 -2.10 1.48
C GLY A 83 1.49 -3.35 0.85
N ASN A 84 0.17 -3.48 0.83
CA ASN A 84 -0.50 -4.70 0.36
C ASN A 84 -1.79 -4.40 -0.41
N VAL A 85 -2.28 -5.40 -1.13
CA VAL A 85 -3.58 -5.40 -1.83
C VAL A 85 -4.46 -6.54 -1.32
N SER A 86 -5.76 -6.31 -1.23
CA SER A 86 -6.77 -7.32 -0.91
C SER A 86 -7.39 -7.92 -2.18
N ALA A 87 -8.07 -9.06 -2.05
CA ALA A 87 -8.77 -9.69 -3.17
C ALA A 87 -9.87 -8.78 -3.75
N GLU A 88 -10.46 -7.91 -2.93
CA GLU A 88 -11.48 -6.93 -3.33
C GLU A 88 -10.89 -5.66 -3.98
N GLY A 89 -9.57 -5.60 -4.17
CA GLY A 89 -8.86 -4.48 -4.77
C GLY A 89 -8.66 -3.27 -3.86
N SER A 90 -8.87 -3.42 -2.56
CA SER A 90 -8.43 -2.39 -1.61
C SER A 90 -6.92 -2.47 -1.45
N PHE A 91 -6.24 -1.33 -1.35
CA PHE A 91 -4.79 -1.32 -1.22
C PHE A 91 -4.30 -0.27 -0.23
N THR A 92 -3.09 -0.50 0.27
CA THR A 92 -2.32 0.48 1.04
C THR A 92 -0.89 0.54 0.52
N LEU A 93 -0.30 1.73 0.58
CA LEU A 93 1.11 1.99 0.31
C LEU A 93 1.57 3.04 1.33
N ALA A 94 2.67 2.82 2.00
CA ALA A 94 3.24 3.77 2.93
C ALA A 94 4.77 3.73 2.89
N GLY A 95 5.38 4.87 3.11
CA GLY A 95 6.83 4.99 3.11
C GLY A 95 7.28 6.29 3.74
N SER A 96 8.59 6.43 3.91
CA SER A 96 9.17 7.66 4.40
C SER A 96 10.46 7.95 3.68
N LEU A 97 10.66 9.23 3.36
CA LEU A 97 11.91 9.77 2.89
C LEU A 97 12.50 10.61 4.01
N GLY A 98 13.62 10.12 4.56
CA GLY A 98 14.33 10.82 5.63
C GLY A 98 15.10 12.01 5.08
N GLY A 99 15.19 13.07 5.88
CA GLY A 99 16.11 14.17 5.61
C GLY A 99 17.55 13.67 5.61
N ALA A 100 18.37 14.19 4.71
CA ALA A 100 19.82 14.01 4.78
C ALA A 100 20.34 14.37 6.18
N MET A 101 21.49 13.82 6.57
CA MET A 101 22.12 14.00 7.90
C MET A 101 22.28 15.48 8.31
N ASP A 102 22.12 16.42 7.38
CA ASP A 102 22.21 17.87 7.55
C ASP A 102 20.90 18.57 7.96
N GLY A 103 19.92 17.85 8.54
CA GLY A 103 18.68 18.46 9.03
C GLY A 103 17.61 18.68 7.94
N GLY A 104 17.58 17.80 6.94
CA GLY A 104 16.56 17.82 5.89
C GLY A 104 15.14 17.58 6.41
N ARG A 105 14.14 17.88 5.57
CA ARG A 105 12.73 17.57 5.84
C ARG A 105 12.53 16.05 5.83
N MET A 106 11.80 15.54 6.81
CA MET A 106 11.32 14.16 6.85
C MET A 106 9.89 14.12 6.32
N ASP A 107 9.67 13.26 5.32
CA ASP A 107 8.41 13.13 4.61
C ASP A 107 7.90 11.70 4.83
N THR A 108 6.73 11.56 5.45
CA THR A 108 6.03 10.27 5.58
C THR A 108 4.78 10.32 4.72
N LEU A 109 4.68 9.41 3.76
CA LEU A 109 3.59 9.35 2.80
C LEU A 109 2.79 8.07 3.00
N SER A 110 1.48 8.16 2.82
CA SER A 110 0.58 7.02 2.76
C SER A 110 -0.50 7.23 1.70
N LEU A 111 -0.77 6.19 0.91
CA LEU A 111 -1.88 6.10 0.00
C LEU A 111 -2.72 4.89 0.41
N ALA A 112 -4.02 5.08 0.53
CA ALA A 112 -4.96 4.00 0.74
C ALA A 112 -6.18 4.21 -0.15
N GLY A 113 -6.65 3.16 -0.80
CA GLY A 113 -7.71 3.32 -1.80
C GLY A 113 -8.21 2.01 -2.36
N ARG A 114 -8.92 2.11 -3.48
CA ARG A 114 -9.40 0.98 -4.26
C ARG A 114 -8.91 1.04 -5.69
N TYR A 115 -8.61 -0.14 -6.20
CA TYR A 115 -8.36 -0.41 -7.60
C TYR A 115 -9.68 -0.71 -8.30
N THR A 116 -9.86 -0.13 -9.48
CA THR A 116 -10.96 -0.46 -10.39
C THR A 116 -10.35 -0.87 -11.72
N SER A 117 -10.57 -2.13 -12.11
CA SER A 117 -10.32 -2.61 -13.47
C SER A 117 -11.37 -2.04 -14.41
N PHE A 118 -11.05 -1.96 -15.69
CA PHE A 118 -12.07 -1.71 -16.71
C PHE A 118 -12.39 -3.02 -17.43
N GLU A 119 -13.68 -3.31 -17.55
CA GLU A 119 -14.21 -4.40 -18.37
C GLU A 119 -14.72 -3.80 -19.68
N GLY A 120 -13.85 -3.66 -20.70
CA GLY A 120 -14.22 -3.19 -22.04
C GLY A 120 -13.05 -2.67 -22.90
N ASP A 121 -13.29 -2.43 -24.19
CA ASP A 121 -12.27 -2.11 -25.21
C ASP A 121 -11.75 -0.65 -25.22
N GLY A 122 -11.65 0.04 -24.08
CA GLY A 122 -11.18 1.44 -24.11
C GLY A 122 -10.92 2.16 -22.79
N GLY A 123 -11.06 1.51 -21.64
CA GLY A 123 -10.79 2.12 -20.35
C GLY A 123 -9.43 1.72 -19.77
N THR A 124 -8.79 2.67 -19.11
CA THR A 124 -7.54 2.47 -18.37
C THR A 124 -7.84 2.17 -16.91
N ALA A 125 -7.14 1.20 -16.31
CA ALA A 125 -7.27 0.89 -14.89
C ALA A 125 -7.02 2.13 -14.01
N ARG A 126 -7.75 2.22 -12.89
CA ARG A 126 -7.74 3.41 -12.04
C ARG A 126 -7.58 3.06 -10.57
N LEU A 127 -6.90 3.96 -9.85
CA LEU A 127 -6.80 3.98 -8.39
C LEU A 127 -7.54 5.21 -7.89
N ASP A 128 -8.36 5.05 -6.85
CA ASP A 128 -9.02 6.15 -6.15
C ASP A 128 -8.87 5.96 -4.66
N GLY A 129 -8.59 7.04 -3.93
CA GLY A 129 -8.41 6.94 -2.50
C GLY A 129 -7.96 8.22 -1.82
N THR A 130 -7.32 8.05 -0.67
CA THR A 130 -6.82 9.13 0.17
C THR A 130 -5.30 9.11 0.19
N TYR A 131 -4.70 10.28 -0.10
CA TYR A 131 -3.29 10.55 0.08
C TYR A 131 -3.11 11.29 1.41
N THR A 132 -2.25 10.75 2.26
CA THR A 132 -1.84 11.36 3.53
C THR A 132 -0.35 11.65 3.47
N GLY A 133 0.04 12.89 3.72
CA GLY A 133 1.42 13.32 3.85
C GLY A 133 1.66 13.96 5.21
N ASN A 134 2.65 13.47 5.94
CA ASN A 134 3.13 14.05 7.19
C ASN A 134 4.55 14.55 6.98
N PHE A 135 4.77 15.83 7.21
CA PHE A 135 6.04 16.47 6.92
C PHE A 135 6.56 17.12 8.20
N SER A 136 7.86 16.97 8.44
CA SER A 136 8.50 17.66 9.55
C SER A 136 9.91 18.09 9.20
N ARG A 137 10.32 19.26 9.72
CA ARG A 137 11.68 19.73 9.61
C ARG A 137 12.20 20.01 11.02
N PRO A 138 13.27 19.34 11.47
CA PRO A 138 13.96 19.76 12.68
C PRO A 138 14.58 21.13 12.41
N SER A 139 14.31 22.11 13.26
CA SER A 139 14.94 23.44 13.17
C SER A 139 15.55 23.80 14.52
N GLY A 140 16.60 24.62 14.52
CA GLY A 140 17.28 25.06 15.73
C GLY A 140 16.46 26.02 16.61
N THR A 141 15.31 26.50 16.15
CA THR A 141 14.48 27.48 16.87
C THR A 141 13.13 26.88 17.29
N ALA A 142 12.42 26.21 16.38
CA ALA A 142 11.18 25.47 16.66
C ALA A 142 10.89 24.41 15.59
N PRO A 143 10.56 23.16 15.95
CA PRO A 143 10.27 22.12 14.95
C PRO A 143 9.03 22.50 14.13
N GLN A 144 9.17 22.50 12.80
CA GLN A 144 8.05 22.74 11.90
C GLN A 144 7.43 21.40 11.51
N ARG A 145 6.10 21.32 11.55
CA ARG A 145 5.34 20.13 11.19
C ARG A 145 4.09 20.53 10.42
N CYS A 146 3.69 19.70 9.47
CA CYS A 146 2.40 19.85 8.83
C CYS A 146 1.85 18.47 8.41
N SER A 147 0.54 18.40 8.23
CA SER A 147 -0.15 17.22 7.70
C SER A 147 -1.10 17.63 6.59
N LEU A 148 -1.14 16.84 5.53
CA LEU A 148 -2.05 16.99 4.40
C LEU A 148 -2.80 15.68 4.21
N ILE A 149 -4.12 15.78 4.11
CA ILE A 149 -5.00 14.66 3.74
C ILE A 149 -5.86 15.15 2.60
N THR A 150 -5.77 14.49 1.45
CA THR A 150 -6.53 14.88 0.26
C THR A 150 -6.92 13.66 -0.56
N PRO A 151 -8.11 13.65 -1.17
CA PRO A 151 -8.44 12.62 -2.13
C PRO A 151 -7.49 12.67 -3.34
N PHE A 152 -7.13 11.49 -3.84
CA PHE A 152 -6.39 11.35 -5.08
C PHE A 152 -7.11 10.38 -6.01
N SER A 153 -6.79 10.51 -7.29
CA SER A 153 -7.08 9.52 -8.31
C SER A 153 -5.83 9.29 -9.14
N ALA A 154 -5.61 8.08 -9.64
CA ALA A 154 -4.50 7.80 -10.52
C ALA A 154 -4.92 6.88 -11.67
N THR A 155 -4.55 7.24 -12.89
CA THR A 155 -4.92 6.49 -14.10
C THR A 155 -3.70 5.76 -14.64
N ARG A 156 -3.85 4.49 -15.03
CA ARG A 156 -2.75 3.72 -15.62
C ARG A 156 -2.31 4.31 -16.96
N GLU A 157 -1.00 4.45 -17.13
CA GLU A 157 -0.33 4.86 -18.39
C GLU A 157 -0.19 3.70 -19.39
#